data_AF-A0A1H6Z3I8-F1
#
_entry.id   AF-A0A1H6Z3I8-F1
#
_cell.length_a   1.000
_cell.length_b   1.000
_cell.length_c   1.000
_cell.angle_alpha   90.00
_cell.angle_beta   90.00
_cell.angle_gamma   90.00
#
_symmetry.space_group_name_H-M   'P 1'
#
loop_
_entity.id
_entity.type
_entity.pdbx_description
1 polymer ?
#
loop_
_entity_poly.entity_id
_entity_poly.type
_entity_poly.pdbx_seq_one_letter_code
_entity_poly.pdbx_strand_id
1 'polypeptide(L)'
;MAQLDELKGPDAHALPDTATLPAELAALYLCMSPAELADLRKSKRPERAGSNPSVIRPVEGSAANPKDPLLYNVGTLRDFAKAHPAPSAFDTALNTGMQAWVSAKLPFFAEREPRIKRGKRVLIGGAWDRADPLREQRFVDLAKGRIRFASLTCAEAASSLWADVASHAAFAEKGLALLRSETQAIEAALAATAQLAAADPQD
;
A
#
# COMPACT_ATOMS: atom_id res chain seq x y z
N MET A 1 -19.72 22.29 27.88
CA MET A 1 -18.42 22.51 27.22
C MET A 1 -17.75 21.16 27.12
N ALA A 2 -17.70 20.56 25.93
CA ALA A 2 -17.06 19.27 25.72
C ALA A 2 -15.55 19.46 25.81
N GLN A 3 -14.89 18.70 26.68
CA GLN A 3 -13.43 18.62 26.72
C GLN A 3 -12.96 18.14 25.36
N LEU A 4 -12.23 19.00 24.65
CA LEU A 4 -11.41 18.63 23.51
C LEU A 4 -10.36 17.67 24.07
N ASP A 5 -10.57 16.38 23.84
CA ASP A 5 -9.53 15.37 24.07
C ASP A 5 -8.27 15.85 23.34
N GLU A 6 -7.21 16.06 24.12
CA GLU A 6 -5.88 16.38 23.61
C GLU A 6 -5.59 15.42 22.46
N LEU A 7 -5.30 15.99 21.29
CA LEU A 7 -4.78 15.30 20.12
C LEU A 7 -3.53 14.54 20.55
N LYS A 8 -3.72 13.31 21.01
CA LYS A 8 -2.62 12.40 21.28
C LYS A 8 -1.90 12.19 19.96
N GLY A 9 -0.58 12.31 19.99
CA GLY A 9 0.27 12.19 18.80
C GLY A 9 0.05 10.88 18.03
N PRO A 10 0.59 10.77 16.80
CA PRO A 10 0.36 9.64 15.89
C PRO A 10 0.61 8.25 16.52
N ASP A 11 1.46 8.18 17.54
CA ASP A 11 1.80 6.94 18.26
C ASP A 11 0.70 6.44 19.21
N ALA A 12 -0.23 7.29 19.66
CA ALA A 12 -1.27 6.89 20.61
C ALA A 12 -2.34 5.98 20.01
N HIS A 13 -2.39 5.91 18.68
CA HIS A 13 -3.30 5.05 17.94
C HIS A 13 -2.59 3.85 17.31
N ALA A 14 -1.26 3.72 17.45
CA ALA A 14 -0.50 2.60 16.90
C ALA A 14 -0.60 1.35 17.77
N LEU A 15 -0.33 0.18 17.19
CA LEU A 15 -0.16 -1.04 17.98
C LEU A 15 1.09 -0.91 18.86
N PRO A 16 1.05 -1.44 20.10
CA PRO A 16 2.24 -1.45 20.95
C PRO A 16 3.30 -2.36 20.32
N ASP A 17 4.58 -2.05 20.52
CA ASP A 17 5.68 -2.84 19.96
C ASP A 17 5.65 -4.30 20.42
N THR A 18 5.09 -4.57 21.60
CA THR A 18 4.93 -5.93 22.14
C THR A 18 3.81 -6.73 21.47
N ALA A 19 2.93 -6.09 20.67
CA ALA A 19 1.89 -6.80 19.95
C ALA A 19 2.47 -7.75 18.91
N THR A 20 1.71 -8.79 18.61
CA THR A 20 2.05 -9.75 17.57
C THR A 20 1.03 -9.75 16.45
N LEU A 21 1.50 -9.90 15.21
CA LEU A 21 0.69 -9.95 14.01
C LEU A 21 0.89 -11.27 13.27
N PRO A 22 -0.18 -11.88 12.73
CA PRO A 22 -0.04 -13.01 11.82
C PRO A 22 0.67 -12.57 10.52
N ALA A 23 1.28 -13.53 9.83
CA ALA A 23 2.07 -13.31 8.63
C ALA A 23 1.41 -12.40 7.56
N GLU A 24 0.09 -12.55 7.33
CA GLU A 24 -0.63 -11.74 6.35
C GLU A 24 -0.70 -10.25 6.74
N LEU A 25 -1.00 -9.97 8.01
CA LEU A 25 -1.01 -8.60 8.53
C LEU A 25 0.41 -8.04 8.64
N ALA A 26 1.39 -8.86 9.00
CA ALA A 26 2.79 -8.45 9.02
C ALA A 26 3.29 -8.04 7.62
N ALA A 27 2.97 -8.82 6.58
CA ALA A 27 3.32 -8.48 5.21
C ALA A 27 2.62 -7.19 4.75
N LEU A 28 1.32 -7.04 5.07
CA LEU A 28 0.56 -5.82 4.80
C LEU A 28 1.18 -4.59 5.50
N TYR A 29 1.61 -4.74 6.75
CA TYR A 29 2.27 -3.69 7.53
C TYR A 29 3.58 -3.23 6.89
N LEU A 30 4.34 -4.16 6.30
CA LEU A 30 5.62 -3.87 5.66
C LEU A 30 5.49 -3.37 4.21
N CYS A 31 4.28 -3.30 3.67
CA CYS A 31 4.00 -2.99 2.26
C CYS A 31 4.58 -4.00 1.26
N MET A 32 4.50 -5.29 1.58
CA MET A 32 4.96 -6.38 0.71
C MET A 32 3.95 -7.53 0.66
N SER A 33 4.13 -8.45 -0.28
CA SER A 33 3.35 -9.68 -0.36
C SER A 33 3.76 -10.68 0.74
N PRO A 34 2.85 -11.58 1.16
CA PRO A 34 3.20 -12.66 2.07
C PRO A 34 4.31 -13.59 1.54
N ALA A 35 4.42 -13.72 0.21
CA ALA A 35 5.48 -14.49 -0.44
C ALA A 35 6.86 -13.82 -0.27
N GLU A 36 6.95 -12.51 -0.49
CA GLU A 36 8.19 -11.75 -0.24
C GLU A 36 8.61 -11.84 1.23
N LEU A 37 7.67 -11.73 2.17
CA LEU A 37 7.94 -11.96 3.60
C LEU A 37 8.39 -13.40 3.89
N ALA A 38 7.93 -14.38 3.10
CA ALA A 38 8.39 -15.76 3.20
C ALA A 38 9.82 -15.96 2.69
N ASP A 39 10.19 -15.26 1.63
CA ASP A 39 11.52 -15.38 1.04
C ASP A 39 12.57 -14.61 1.84
N LEU A 40 12.21 -13.48 2.46
CA LEU A 40 13.05 -12.78 3.43
C LEU A 40 13.41 -13.63 4.65
N ARG A 41 12.60 -14.65 4.99
CA ARG A 41 12.96 -15.63 6.04
C ARG A 41 14.01 -16.63 5.60
N LYS A 42 14.05 -16.95 4.30
CA LYS A 42 14.92 -17.97 3.72
C LYS A 42 16.28 -17.41 3.29
N SER A 43 16.40 -16.09 3.15
CA SER A 43 17.63 -15.43 2.72
C SER A 43 18.73 -15.57 3.77
N LYS A 44 19.60 -16.58 3.58
CA LYS A 44 20.87 -16.75 4.32
C LYS A 44 21.93 -15.74 3.86
N ARG A 45 21.62 -14.45 3.82
CA ARG A 45 22.67 -13.47 3.48
C ARG A 45 23.57 -13.31 4.70
N PRO A 46 24.89 -13.49 4.59
CA PRO A 46 25.78 -13.36 5.74
C PRO A 46 25.71 -11.93 6.29
N GLU A 47 25.26 -11.79 7.53
CA GLU A 47 25.28 -10.52 8.25
C GLU A 47 26.74 -10.10 8.44
N ARG A 48 27.17 -9.07 7.69
CA ARG A 48 28.43 -8.39 8.00
C ARG A 48 28.16 -7.51 9.22
N ALA A 49 29.05 -7.58 10.22
CA ALA A 49 28.99 -6.79 11.43
C ALA A 49 28.78 -5.30 11.08
N GLY A 50 27.61 -4.76 11.43
CA GLY A 50 27.19 -3.38 11.15
C GLY A 50 26.06 -3.20 10.13
N SER A 51 25.54 -4.27 9.52
CA SER A 51 24.37 -4.18 8.62
C SER A 51 23.08 -4.39 9.40
N ASN A 52 22.15 -3.42 9.29
CA ASN A 52 20.78 -3.51 9.81
C ASN A 52 20.13 -4.86 9.48
N PRO A 53 19.28 -5.41 10.36
CA PRO A 53 18.80 -6.78 10.24
C PRO A 53 18.12 -6.98 8.88
N SER A 54 18.78 -7.78 8.03
CA SER A 54 18.35 -8.06 6.66
C SER A 54 17.23 -9.10 6.61
N VAL A 55 16.84 -9.63 7.77
CA VAL A 55 15.95 -10.77 7.96
C VAL A 55 14.93 -10.43 9.04
N ILE A 56 13.65 -10.62 8.74
CA ILE A 56 12.56 -10.53 9.73
C ILE A 56 12.24 -11.93 10.19
N ARG A 57 12.41 -12.19 11.49
CA ARG A 57 12.11 -13.49 12.10
C ARG A 57 10.74 -13.45 12.81
N PRO A 58 9.96 -14.52 12.72
CA PRO A 58 8.77 -14.67 13.58
C PRO A 58 9.20 -14.82 15.05
N VAL A 59 8.26 -14.58 15.96
CA VAL A 59 8.46 -14.76 17.41
C VAL A 59 8.81 -16.22 17.68
N GLU A 60 9.85 -16.46 18.50
CA GLU A 60 10.26 -17.82 18.87
C GLU A 60 9.11 -18.59 19.52
N GLY A 61 8.91 -19.84 19.10
CA GLY A 61 7.81 -20.68 19.60
C GLY A 61 6.42 -20.31 19.08
N SER A 62 6.28 -19.34 18.17
CA SER A 62 4.97 -18.95 17.61
C SER A 62 4.29 -20.03 16.76
N ALA A 63 5.04 -21.04 16.30
CA ALA A 63 4.48 -22.20 15.63
C ALA A 63 5.05 -23.48 16.25
N ALA A 64 4.22 -24.20 17.00
CA ALA A 64 4.56 -25.51 17.54
C ALA A 64 4.38 -26.60 16.47
N ASN A 65 3.44 -26.40 15.54
CA ASN A 65 3.18 -27.23 14.38
C ASN A 65 3.41 -26.48 13.06
N PRO A 66 3.74 -27.18 11.96
CA PRO A 66 3.89 -26.56 10.63
C PRO A 66 2.65 -25.81 10.11
N LYS A 67 1.47 -26.06 10.72
CA LYS A 67 0.19 -25.42 10.36
C LYS A 67 -0.15 -24.22 11.26
N ASP A 68 0.62 -23.99 12.33
CA ASP A 68 0.33 -22.90 13.25
C ASP A 68 0.71 -21.55 12.60
N PRO A 69 -0.09 -20.51 12.82
CA PRO A 69 0.13 -19.21 12.20
C PRO A 69 1.41 -18.59 12.77
N LEU A 70 2.35 -18.25 11.90
CA LEU A 70 3.55 -17.52 12.29
C LEU A 70 3.20 -16.11 12.73
N LEU A 71 3.71 -15.73 13.90
CA LEU A 71 3.48 -14.43 14.51
C LEU A 71 4.75 -13.58 14.45
N TYR A 72 4.58 -12.28 14.21
CA TYR A 72 5.65 -11.30 14.10
C TYR A 72 5.44 -10.17 15.10
N ASN A 73 6.50 -9.74 15.77
CA ASN A 73 6.45 -8.64 16.71
C ASN A 73 6.35 -7.30 15.98
N VAL A 74 5.43 -6.42 16.39
CA VAL A 74 5.19 -5.12 15.74
C VAL A 74 6.41 -4.21 15.82
N GLY A 75 7.11 -4.18 16.95
CA GLY A 75 8.33 -3.39 17.10
C GLY A 75 9.40 -3.78 16.08
N THR A 76 9.62 -5.09 15.90
CA THR A 76 10.55 -5.60 14.88
C THR A 76 10.13 -5.22 13.46
N LEU A 77 8.83 -5.29 13.14
CA LEU A 77 8.32 -4.89 11.83
C LEU A 77 8.49 -3.39 11.60
N ARG A 78 8.27 -2.57 12.62
CA ARG A 78 8.44 -1.11 12.59
C ARG A 78 9.90 -0.74 12.39
N ASP A 79 10.82 -1.35 13.12
CA ASP A 79 12.26 -1.13 12.97
C ASP A 79 12.74 -1.54 11.59
N PHE A 80 12.25 -2.67 11.07
CA PHE A 80 12.55 -3.09 9.71
C PHE A 80 12.04 -2.10 8.67
N ALA A 81 10.79 -1.61 8.81
CA ALA A 81 10.21 -0.64 7.90
C ALA A 81 10.97 0.69 7.90
N LYS A 82 11.47 1.13 9.07
CA LYS A 82 12.35 2.31 9.20
C LYS A 82 13.72 2.09 8.55
N ALA A 83 14.31 0.90 8.72
CA ALA A 83 15.59 0.55 8.12
C ALA A 83 15.52 0.37 6.59
N HIS A 84 14.34 0.07 6.06
CA HIS A 84 14.08 -0.15 4.63
C HIS A 84 12.95 0.76 4.12
N PRO A 85 13.24 2.07 3.94
CA PRO A 85 12.32 3.01 3.31
C PRO A 85 12.30 2.76 1.79
N ALA A 86 11.74 1.63 1.36
CA ALA A 86 11.43 1.43 -0.04
C ALA A 86 10.21 2.28 -0.43
N PRO A 87 10.15 2.81 -1.67
CA PRO A 87 8.91 3.33 -2.22
C PRO A 87 7.82 2.29 -2.03
N SER A 88 6.64 2.69 -1.59
CA SER A 88 5.56 1.72 -1.48
C SER A 88 5.24 1.18 -2.88
N ALA A 89 4.80 -0.08 -3.00
CA ALA A 89 4.32 -0.58 -4.30
C ALA A 89 3.17 0.27 -4.86
N PHE A 90 2.51 1.07 -4.01
CA PHE A 90 1.56 2.10 -4.41
C PHE A 90 2.23 3.28 -5.12
N ASP A 91 3.34 3.81 -4.58
CA ASP A 91 4.17 4.82 -5.24
C ASP A 91 4.75 4.27 -6.54
N THR A 92 5.20 3.02 -6.55
CA THR A 92 5.72 2.39 -7.77
C THR A 92 4.63 2.25 -8.82
N ALA A 93 3.45 1.75 -8.47
CA ALA A 93 2.33 1.57 -9.40
C ALA A 93 1.79 2.91 -9.95
N LEU A 94 1.85 3.96 -9.15
CA LEU A 94 1.51 5.33 -9.56
C LEU A 94 2.52 5.91 -10.57
N ASN A 95 3.78 5.52 -10.47
CA ASN A 95 4.88 6.09 -11.27
C ASN A 95 5.31 5.23 -12.47
N THR A 96 4.78 4.01 -12.63
CA THR A 96 5.15 3.07 -13.72
C THR A 96 4.24 3.13 -14.94
N GLY A 97 3.34 4.12 -15.02
CA GLY A 97 2.49 4.36 -16.18
C GLY A 97 1.17 3.58 -16.18
N MET A 98 0.41 3.71 -17.28
CA MET A 98 -0.96 3.15 -17.37
C MET A 98 -1.05 1.64 -17.17
N GLN A 99 -0.04 0.87 -17.58
CA GLN A 99 -0.04 -0.58 -17.42
C GLN A 99 -0.15 -0.99 -15.95
N ALA A 100 0.67 -0.39 -15.07
CA ALA A 100 0.63 -0.70 -13.65
C ALA A 100 -0.68 -0.23 -13.02
N TRP A 101 -1.16 0.96 -13.42
CA TRP A 101 -2.42 1.55 -12.94
C TRP A 101 -3.64 0.62 -13.11
N VAL A 102 -3.70 -0.13 -14.21
CA VAL A 102 -4.85 -1.00 -14.53
C VAL A 102 -4.64 -2.48 -14.19
N SER A 103 -3.42 -2.93 -13.90
CA SER A 103 -3.12 -4.36 -13.71
C SER A 103 -2.63 -4.72 -12.30
N ALA A 104 -1.92 -3.83 -11.62
CA ALA A 104 -1.37 -4.10 -10.30
C ALA A 104 -2.48 -4.10 -9.24
N LYS A 105 -2.69 -5.24 -8.57
CA LYS A 105 -3.65 -5.36 -7.46
C LYS A 105 -2.97 -4.92 -6.17
N LEU A 106 -3.40 -3.79 -5.63
CA LEU A 106 -2.90 -3.20 -4.40
C LEU A 106 -3.94 -3.29 -3.28
N PRO A 107 -3.53 -3.41 -2.01
CA PRO A 107 -4.46 -3.45 -0.90
C PRO A 107 -4.93 -2.05 -0.51
N PHE A 108 -6.24 -1.90 -0.33
CA PHE A 108 -6.89 -0.70 0.18
C PHE A 108 -7.65 -1.03 1.48
N PHE A 109 -7.59 -0.14 2.47
CA PHE A 109 -8.48 -0.20 3.61
C PHE A 109 -9.91 0.12 3.17
N ALA A 110 -10.88 -0.65 3.68
CA ALA A 110 -12.28 -0.52 3.31
C ALA A 110 -13.20 -0.79 4.50
N GLU A 111 -14.36 -0.14 4.51
CA GLU A 111 -15.39 -0.38 5.52
C GLU A 111 -15.87 -1.84 5.47
N ARG A 112 -16.18 -2.41 6.64
CA ARG A 112 -16.96 -3.65 6.70
C ARG A 112 -18.37 -3.31 6.21
N GLU A 113 -18.81 -4.04 5.19
CA GLU A 113 -20.09 -3.90 4.48
C GLU A 113 -21.04 -2.84 5.04
N PRO A 114 -21.11 -1.64 4.42
CA PRO A 114 -22.06 -0.64 4.85
C PRO A 114 -23.46 -1.23 4.57
N ARG A 115 -24.23 -1.53 5.63
CA ARG A 115 -25.60 -2.08 5.52
C ARG A 115 -26.51 -1.22 4.61
N ILE A 116 -26.19 0.07 4.50
CA ILE A 116 -26.90 1.07 3.69
C ILE A 116 -26.47 1.03 2.20
N LYS A 117 -25.31 0.44 1.87
CA LYS A 117 -24.71 0.41 0.52
C LYS A 117 -24.39 -1.03 0.09
N ARG A 118 -25.40 -1.91 0.15
CA ARG A 118 -25.29 -3.33 -0.19
C ARG A 118 -24.58 -3.52 -1.54
N GLY A 119 -23.45 -4.24 -1.54
CA GLY A 119 -22.68 -4.56 -2.75
C GLY A 119 -21.60 -3.55 -3.17
N LYS A 120 -21.54 -2.34 -2.59
CA LYS A 120 -20.49 -1.35 -2.91
C LYS A 120 -19.42 -1.32 -1.82
N ARG A 121 -18.14 -1.45 -2.23
CA ARG A 121 -16.99 -1.27 -1.34
C ARG A 121 -16.78 0.23 -1.11
N VAL A 122 -16.67 0.64 0.14
CA VAL A 122 -16.32 2.01 0.52
C VAL A 122 -14.88 2.00 1.01
N LEU A 123 -13.99 2.63 0.26
CA LEU A 123 -12.57 2.71 0.55
C LEU A 123 -12.30 3.82 1.57
N ILE A 124 -11.37 3.57 2.47
CA ILE A 124 -10.98 4.49 3.54
C ILE A 124 -9.59 5.07 3.23
N GLY A 125 -8.73 4.31 2.54
CA GLY A 125 -7.40 4.75 2.10
C GLY A 125 -6.58 3.60 1.49
N GLY A 126 -5.40 3.92 0.93
CA GLY A 126 -4.44 2.92 0.46
C GLY A 126 -3.73 2.25 1.63
N ALA A 127 -3.73 0.92 1.71
CA ALA A 127 -3.13 0.22 2.86
C ALA A 127 -1.59 0.25 2.83
N TRP A 128 -1.03 0.41 1.64
CA TRP A 128 0.40 0.54 1.41
C TRP A 128 0.88 1.99 1.28
N ASP A 129 -0.01 2.97 1.35
CA ASP A 129 0.36 4.40 1.29
C ASP A 129 1.03 4.82 2.60
N ARG A 130 2.37 4.78 2.65
CA ARG A 130 3.14 5.13 3.86
C ARG A 130 3.07 6.62 4.20
N ALA A 131 2.66 7.48 3.26
CA ALA A 131 2.51 8.91 3.50
C ALA A 131 1.19 9.26 4.18
N ASP A 132 0.23 8.33 4.23
CA ASP A 132 -1.05 8.51 4.90
C ASP A 132 -0.87 8.63 6.43
N PRO A 133 -1.15 9.81 7.04
CA PRO A 133 -0.99 10.01 8.47
C PRO A 133 -1.96 9.16 9.31
N LEU A 134 -3.05 8.68 8.71
CA LEU A 134 -4.05 7.84 9.38
C LEU A 134 -3.77 6.35 9.22
N ARG A 135 -2.69 5.96 8.53
CA ARG A 135 -2.37 4.57 8.22
C ARG A 135 -2.27 3.70 9.46
N GLU A 136 -1.53 4.14 10.48
CA GLU A 136 -1.34 3.37 11.72
C GLU A 136 -2.67 3.14 12.44
N GLN A 137 -3.51 4.18 12.57
CA GLN A 137 -4.84 4.07 13.15
C GLN A 137 -5.73 3.08 12.37
N ARG A 138 -5.74 3.17 11.04
CA ARG A 138 -6.49 2.25 10.16
C ARG A 138 -5.98 0.82 10.29
N PHE A 139 -4.66 0.64 10.43
CA PHE A 139 -4.07 -0.68 10.65
C PHE A 139 -4.52 -1.29 11.98
N VAL A 140 -4.64 -0.48 13.04
CA VAL A 140 -5.17 -0.92 14.33
C VAL A 140 -6.64 -1.31 14.23
N ASP A 141 -7.44 -0.53 13.51
CA ASP A 141 -8.83 -0.88 13.25
C ASP A 141 -8.97 -2.15 12.40
N LEU A 142 -8.03 -2.41 11.49
CA LEU A 142 -7.96 -3.66 10.74
C LEU A 142 -7.60 -4.83 11.65
N ALA A 143 -6.58 -4.70 12.49
CA ALA A 143 -6.16 -5.73 13.43
C ALA A 143 -7.26 -6.07 14.45
N LYS A 144 -8.10 -5.08 14.81
CA LYS A 144 -9.30 -5.26 15.66
C LYS A 144 -10.51 -5.78 14.89
N GLY A 145 -10.40 -6.01 13.57
CA GLY A 145 -11.49 -6.49 12.72
C GLY A 145 -12.66 -5.51 12.54
N ARG A 146 -12.43 -4.20 12.72
CA ARG A 146 -13.46 -3.16 12.55
C ARG A 146 -13.62 -2.76 11.10
N ILE A 147 -12.50 -2.76 10.37
CA ILE A 147 -12.45 -2.56 8.92
C ILE A 147 -11.96 -3.85 8.25
N ARG A 148 -11.91 -3.86 6.92
CA ARG A 148 -11.28 -4.90 6.11
C ARG A 148 -10.29 -4.27 5.14
N PHE A 149 -9.52 -5.09 4.44
CA PHE A 149 -8.84 -4.63 3.24
C PHE A 149 -9.47 -5.28 1.99
N ALA A 150 -9.27 -4.65 0.84
CA ALA A 150 -9.65 -5.18 -0.46
C ALA A 150 -8.49 -4.99 -1.44
N SER A 151 -8.17 -6.03 -2.20
CA SER A 151 -7.20 -5.95 -3.28
C SER A 151 -7.90 -5.44 -4.55
N LEU A 152 -7.49 -4.25 -5.01
CA LEU A 152 -8.06 -3.55 -6.16
C LEU A 152 -6.92 -3.00 -7.02
N THR A 153 -7.18 -2.79 -8.30
CA THR A 153 -6.28 -1.97 -9.12
C THR A 153 -6.47 -0.50 -8.80
N CYS A 154 -5.49 0.34 -9.13
CA CYS A 154 -5.64 1.78 -8.92
C CYS A 154 -6.83 2.35 -9.73
N ALA A 155 -7.05 1.85 -10.96
CA ALA A 155 -8.21 2.20 -11.76
C ALA A 155 -9.56 1.81 -11.10
N GLU A 156 -9.64 0.60 -10.54
CA GLU A 156 -10.83 0.16 -9.79
C GLU A 156 -11.04 1.01 -8.52
N ALA A 157 -9.97 1.35 -7.81
CA ALA A 157 -10.04 2.18 -6.62
C ALA A 157 -10.48 3.61 -6.92
N ALA A 158 -9.99 4.20 -8.02
CA ALA A 158 -10.35 5.56 -8.44
C ALA A 158 -11.84 5.68 -8.83
N SER A 159 -12.42 4.60 -9.34
CA SER A 159 -13.85 4.50 -9.69
C SER A 159 -14.75 3.96 -8.56
N SER A 160 -14.18 3.65 -7.39
CA SER A 160 -14.92 3.16 -6.22
C SER A 160 -15.51 4.29 -5.37
N LEU A 161 -16.37 3.93 -4.42
CA LEU A 161 -16.81 4.86 -3.37
C LEU A 161 -15.73 4.98 -2.30
N TRP A 162 -15.60 6.18 -1.72
CA TRP A 162 -14.69 6.46 -0.61
C TRP A 162 -15.45 7.04 0.57
N ALA A 163 -14.92 6.82 1.77
CA ALA A 163 -15.47 7.35 3.02
C ALA A 163 -15.20 8.85 3.16
N ASP A 164 -14.09 9.33 2.58
CA ASP A 164 -13.68 10.72 2.58
C ASP A 164 -13.47 11.24 1.16
N VAL A 165 -14.10 12.37 0.85
CA VAL A 165 -14.06 13.01 -0.48
C VAL A 165 -12.67 13.58 -0.75
N ALA A 166 -12.00 14.16 0.24
CA ALA A 166 -10.68 14.75 0.05
C ALA A 166 -9.64 13.66 -0.31
N SER A 167 -9.66 12.53 0.41
CA SER A 167 -8.83 11.36 0.12
C SER A 167 -9.12 10.79 -1.27
N HIS A 168 -10.39 10.69 -1.66
CA HIS A 168 -10.77 10.22 -3.00
C HIS A 168 -10.24 11.16 -4.09
N ALA A 169 -10.48 12.46 -3.96
CA ALA A 169 -10.03 13.45 -4.92
C ALA A 169 -8.51 13.45 -5.06
N ALA A 170 -7.78 13.43 -3.94
CA ALA A 170 -6.32 13.37 -3.93
C ALA A 170 -5.78 12.11 -4.63
N PHE A 171 -6.45 10.98 -4.47
CA PHE A 171 -6.08 9.75 -5.17
C PHE A 171 -6.45 9.79 -6.66
N ALA A 172 -7.67 10.21 -6.99
CA ALA A 172 -8.19 10.26 -8.35
C ALA A 172 -7.42 11.25 -9.23
N GLU A 173 -7.01 12.41 -8.69
CA GLU A 173 -6.20 13.39 -9.41
C GLU A 173 -4.88 12.81 -9.92
N LYS A 174 -4.25 11.88 -9.17
CA LYS A 174 -3.05 11.19 -9.64
C LYS A 174 -3.33 10.38 -10.91
N GLY A 175 -4.47 9.67 -10.94
CA GLY A 175 -4.92 8.93 -12.13
C GLY A 175 -5.28 9.84 -13.30
N LEU A 176 -5.94 10.98 -13.03
CA LEU A 176 -6.25 11.97 -14.07
C LEU A 176 -4.99 12.60 -14.65
N ALA A 177 -3.99 12.91 -13.82
CA ALA A 177 -2.70 13.40 -14.27
C ALA A 177 -1.98 12.40 -15.18
N LEU A 178 -1.99 11.11 -14.78
CA LEU A 178 -1.43 10.02 -15.60
C LEU A 178 -2.11 9.93 -16.98
N LEU A 179 -3.44 9.95 -17.03
CA LEU A 179 -4.18 9.90 -18.30
C LEU A 179 -3.86 11.10 -19.20
N ARG A 180 -3.71 12.30 -18.62
CA ARG A 180 -3.30 13.50 -19.37
C ARG A 180 -1.90 13.34 -19.96
N SER A 181 -0.92 12.86 -19.18
CA SER A 181 0.46 12.69 -19.68
C SER A 181 0.54 11.68 -20.82
N GLU A 182 -0.22 10.59 -20.74
CA GLU A 182 -0.25 9.55 -21.78
C GLU A 182 -0.91 10.06 -23.06
N THR A 183 -1.99 10.84 -22.93
CA THR A 183 -2.64 11.51 -24.06
C THR A 183 -1.66 12.46 -24.76
N GLN A 184 -0.94 13.29 -23.99
CA GLN A 184 0.06 14.22 -24.53
C GLN A 184 1.20 13.50 -25.25
N ALA A 185 1.66 12.35 -24.73
CA ALA A 185 2.70 11.55 -25.37
C ALA A 185 2.25 11.01 -26.74
N ILE A 186 0.99 10.55 -26.84
CA ILE A 186 0.39 10.09 -28.11
C ILE A 186 0.26 11.25 -29.10
N GLU A 187 -0.27 12.40 -28.67
CA GLU A 187 -0.40 13.58 -29.53
C GLU A 187 0.95 14.06 -30.07
N ALA A 188 1.99 14.07 -29.23
CA ALA A 188 3.35 14.41 -29.64
C ALA A 188 3.91 13.42 -30.68
N ALA A 189 3.68 12.12 -30.50
CA ALA A 189 4.09 11.09 -31.45
C ALA A 189 3.37 11.22 -32.81
N LEU A 190 2.08 11.55 -32.80
CA LEU A 190 1.30 11.81 -34.01
C LEU A 190 1.84 13.04 -34.76
N ALA A 191 2.12 14.13 -34.05
CA ALA A 191 2.69 15.34 -34.64
C ALA A 191 4.07 15.06 -35.25
N ALA A 192 4.94 14.32 -34.55
CA ALA A 192 6.26 13.93 -35.06
C ALA A 192 6.15 13.03 -36.30
N THR A 193 5.18 12.11 -36.32
CA THR A 193 4.92 11.24 -37.49
C THR A 193 4.46 12.06 -38.70
N ALA A 194 3.59 13.05 -38.51
CA ALA A 194 3.16 13.94 -39.58
C ALA A 194 4.30 14.79 -40.14
N GLN A 195 5.20 15.29 -39.27
CA GLN A 195 6.39 16.01 -39.69
C GLN A 195 7.35 15.12 -40.50
N LEU A 196 7.56 13.88 -40.06
CA LEU A 196 8.38 12.91 -40.79
C LEU A 196 7.81 12.64 -42.18
N ALA A 197 6.49 12.41 -42.29
CA ALA A 197 5.83 12.16 -43.56
C ALA A 197 5.88 13.38 -44.51
N ALA A 198 5.83 14.60 -43.98
CA ALA A 198 5.94 15.82 -44.77
C ALA A 198 7.38 16.14 -45.23
N ALA A 199 8.39 15.58 -44.55
CA ALA A 199 9.80 15.76 -44.89
C ALA A 199 10.31 14.74 -45.92
N ASP A 200 9.53 13.70 -46.23
CA ASP A 200 9.86 12.71 -47.25
C ASP A 200 9.64 13.32 -48.66
N PRO A 201 10.68 13.46 -49.50
CA PRO A 201 10.50 13.94 -50.86
C PRO A 201 9.68 12.90 -51.64
N GLN A 202 8.54 13.30 -52.19
CA GLN A 202 7.87 12.48 -53.18
C GLN A 202 8.71 12.48 -54.46
N ASP A 203 9.40 11.36 -54.73
CA ASP A 203 9.93 11.02 -56.06
C ASP A 203 8.78 10.76 -57.06
#